data_AF-A0A316G558-F1
#
_entry.id   AF-A0A316G558-F1
#
_cell.length_a   1.000
_cell.length_b   1.000
_cell.length_c   1.000
_cell.angle_alpha   90.00
_cell.angle_beta   90.00
_cell.angle_gamma   90.00
#
_symmetry.space_group_name_H-M   'P 1'
#
loop_
_entity.id
_entity.type
_entity.pdbx_description
1 polymer ?
#
loop_
_entity_poly.entity_id
_entity_poly.type
_entity_poly.pdbx_seq_one_letter_code
_entity_poly.pdbx_strand_id
1 'polypeptide(L)' 'MANDWILDVLTDLRSFACKNGLKATEMQMVTAIGIVAEELTSVRGMAPGTPLNIGHTGELHRQAGFGRKF' A
#
# COMPACT_ATOMS: atom_id res chain seq x y z
N MET A 1 12.25 3.24 -4.49
CA MET A 1 12.70 4.41 -3.70
C MET A 1 11.56 5.13 -3.00
N ALA A 2 10.37 5.31 -3.60
CA ALA A 2 9.32 6.14 -2.99
C ALA A 2 8.78 5.60 -1.64
N ASN A 3 8.74 4.28 -1.45
CA ASN A 3 8.10 3.66 -0.29
C ASN A 3 9.02 2.75 0.54
N ASP A 4 10.29 2.59 0.16
CA ASP A 4 11.19 1.67 0.88
C ASP A 4 11.54 2.19 2.30
N TRP A 5 11.44 3.51 2.54
CA TRP A 5 11.69 4.16 3.83
C TRP A 5 10.80 3.66 4.96
N ILE A 6 9.61 3.11 4.65
CA ILE A 6 8.69 2.63 5.67
C ILE A 6 9.21 1.35 6.35
N LEU A 7 10.04 0.55 5.67
CA LEU A 7 10.67 -0.63 6.27
C LEU A 7 11.66 -0.23 7.37
N ASP A 8 12.41 0.86 7.16
CA ASP A 8 13.33 1.39 8.15
C ASP A 8 12.57 1.86 9.39
N VAL A 9 11.49 2.63 9.19
CA VAL A 9 10.63 3.12 10.30
C VAL A 9 10.01 1.97 11.08
N LEU A 10 9.47 0.95 10.41
CA LEU A 10 8.88 -0.21 11.08
C LEU A 10 9.94 -1.03 11.85
N THR A 11 11.16 -1.09 11.33
CA THR A 11 12.29 -1.75 12.01
C THR A 11 12.72 -0.99 13.27
N ASP A 12 12.73 0.34 13.22
CA ASP A 12 13.00 1.19 14.37
C ASP A 12 11.91 1.06 15.45
N LEU A 13 10.63 1.06 15.05
CA LEU A 13 9.51 0.86 15.97
C LEU A 13 9.54 -0.52 16.62
N ARG A 14 9.88 -1.57 15.86
CA ARG A 14 10.11 -2.91 16.42
C ARG A 14 11.22 -2.89 17.46
N SER A 15 12.34 -2.24 17.16
CA SER A 15 13.49 -2.13 18.07
C SER A 15 13.13 -1.37 19.33
N PHE A 16 12.37 -0.29 19.22
CA PHE A 16 11.80 0.44 20.35
C PHE A 16 10.89 -0.46 21.20
N ALA A 17 9.95 -1.18 20.58
CA ALA A 17 9.04 -2.08 21.28
C ALA A 17 9.80 -3.18 22.03
N CYS A 18 10.80 -3.79 21.39
CA CYS A 18 11.64 -4.82 22.01
C CYS A 18 12.40 -4.26 23.23
N LYS A 19 13.03 -3.10 23.10
CA LYS A 19 13.78 -2.45 24.20
C LYS A 19 12.91 -2.09 25.40
N ASN A 20 11.63 -1.82 25.17
CA ASN A 20 10.68 -1.44 26.22
C ASN A 20 9.80 -2.61 26.71
N GLY A 21 10.07 -3.84 26.29
CA GLY A 21 9.29 -5.02 26.71
C GLY A 21 7.86 -5.07 26.15
N LEU A 22 7.55 -4.29 25.11
CA LEU A 22 6.23 -4.21 24.48
C LEU A 22 6.02 -5.36 23.48
N LYS A 23 5.88 -6.59 24.00
CA LYS A 23 5.87 -7.82 23.19
C LYS A 23 4.74 -7.89 22.15
N ALA A 24 3.54 -7.43 22.51
CA ALA A 24 2.42 -7.39 21.57
C ALA A 24 2.71 -6.44 20.39
N THR A 25 3.27 -5.27 20.68
CA THR A 25 3.65 -4.28 19.66
C THR A 25 4.81 -4.79 18.80
N GLU A 26 5.83 -5.42 19.40
CA GLU A 26 6.93 -6.05 18.66
C GLU A 26 6.39 -7.05 17.62
N MET A 27 5.46 -7.90 18.03
CA MET A 27 4.83 -8.90 17.15
C MET A 27 4.02 -8.24 16.02
N GLN A 28 3.25 -7.18 16.33
CA GLN A 28 2.53 -6.41 15.31
C GLN A 28 3.48 -5.78 14.29
N MET A 29 4.64 -5.27 14.72
CA MET A 29 5.64 -4.70 13.81
C MET A 29 6.24 -5.76 12.90
N VAL A 30 6.49 -7.00 13.39
CA VAL A 30 6.96 -8.11 12.54
C VAL A 30 5.95 -8.40 11.43
N THR A 31 4.66 -8.49 11.76
CA THR A 31 3.59 -8.69 10.78
C THR A 31 3.54 -7.55 9.76
N ALA A 32 3.59 -6.30 10.22
CA ALA A 32 3.56 -5.12 9.35
C ALA A 32 4.75 -5.08 8.38
N ILE A 33 5.96 -5.40 8.85
CA ILE A 33 7.15 -5.51 8.00
C ILE A 33 6.95 -6.55 6.89
N GLY A 34 6.38 -7.72 7.23
CA GLY A 34 6.10 -8.77 6.25
C GLY A 34 5.15 -8.32 5.14
N ILE A 35 4.02 -7.72 5.52
CA ILE A 35 3.03 -7.21 4.56
C ILE A 35 3.65 -6.13 3.67
N VAL A 36 4.35 -5.16 4.26
CA VAL A 36 4.99 -4.08 3.50
C VAL A 36 6.02 -4.64 2.53
N ALA A 37 6.85 -5.60 2.96
CA ALA A 37 7.85 -6.20 2.08
C ALA A 37 7.19 -6.88 0.87
N GLU A 38 6.11 -7.62 1.09
CA GLU A 38 5.33 -8.26 0.03
C GLU A 38 4.73 -7.22 -0.94
N GLU A 39 4.05 -6.20 -0.41
CA GLU A 39 3.45 -5.12 -1.20
C GLU A 39 4.49 -4.35 -2.02
N LEU A 40 5.65 -4.03 -1.44
CA LEU A 40 6.72 -3.34 -2.14
C LEU A 40 7.32 -4.18 -3.27
N THR A 41 7.40 -5.51 -3.09
CA THR A 41 7.81 -6.41 -4.18
C THR A 41 6.75 -6.52 -5.28
N SER A 42 5.47 -6.55 -4.92
CA SER A 42 4.34 -6.57 -5.85
C SER A 42 4.27 -5.30 -6.70
N VAL A 43 4.39 -4.12 -6.07
CA VAL A 43 4.41 -2.81 -6.75
C VAL A 43 5.60 -2.68 -7.70
N ARG A 44 6.76 -3.28 -7.39
CA ARG A 44 7.93 -3.31 -8.29
C ARG A 44 7.75 -4.26 -9.49
N GLY A 45 6.93 -5.30 -9.35
CA GLY A 45 6.59 -6.23 -10.43
C GLY A 45 5.52 -5.72 -11.39
N MET A 46 4.74 -4.71 -10.97
CA MET A 46 3.73 -4.08 -11.82
C MET A 46 4.39 -3.06 -12.74
N ALA A 47 4.40 -3.33 -14.06
CA ALA A 47 4.85 -2.35 -15.05
C ALA A 47 4.06 -1.03 -14.90
N PRO A 48 4.69 0.14 -15.05
CA PRO A 48 4.01 1.42 -14.93
C PRO A 48 3.04 1.58 -16.10
N GLY A 49 1.76 1.30 -15.88
CA GLY A 49 0.73 1.41 -16.92
C GLY A 49 -0.53 0.58 -16.69
N THR A 50 -0.54 -0.39 -15.78
CA THR A 50 -1.78 -1.08 -15.40
C THR A 50 -2.44 -0.35 -14.24
N PRO A 51 -3.59 0.33 -14.45
CA PRO A 51 -4.35 0.90 -13.35
C PRO A 51 -4.83 -0.25 -12.46
N LEU A 52 -4.27 -0.35 -11.25
CA LEU A 52 -4.86 -1.13 -10.19
C LEU A 52 -6.18 -0.44 -9.83
N ASN A 53 -7.30 -1.07 -10.14
CA ASN A 53 -8.61 -0.72 -9.60
C ASN A 53 -8.60 -0.98 -8.08
N ILE A 54 -7.89 -0.16 -7.32
CA ILE A 54 -8.04 -0.03 -5.87
C ILE A 54 -9.05 1.09 -5.67
N GLY A 55 -10.31 0.70 -5.54
CA GLY A 55 -11.38 1.62 -5.16
C GLY A 55 -12.62 1.44 -6.02
N HIS A 56 -13.63 0.79 -5.46
CA HIS A 56 -15.03 1.08 -5.74
C HIS A 56 -15.33 2.54 -5.33
N THR A 57 -14.80 3.50 -6.06
CA THR A 57 -15.22 4.91 -5.98
C THR A 57 -16.14 5.13 -7.17
N GLY A 58 -17.43 5.29 -6.88
CA GLY A 58 -18.50 5.29 -7.87
C GLY A 58 -18.17 6.08 -9.14
N GLU A 59 -18.21 5.37 -10.26
CA GLU A 59 -18.37 5.98 -11.58
C GLU A 59 -19.70 6.74 -11.60
N LEU A 60 -19.69 8.01 -11.20
CA LEU A 60 -20.64 8.95 -11.75
C LEU A 60 -20.23 9.18 -13.20
N HIS A 61 -20.74 8.30 -14.07
CA HIS A 61 -20.66 8.42 -15.51
C HIS A 61 -21.34 9.72 -15.93
N ARG A 62 -20.58 10.82 -15.98
CA ARG A 62 -21.00 12.06 -16.61
C ARG A 62 -21.01 11.82 -18.12
N GLN A 63 -22.16 11.37 -18.64
CA GLN A 63 -22.39 11.32 -20.07
C GLN A 63 -22.59 12.76 -20.59
N ALA A 64 -21.47 13.43 -20.88
CA ALA A 64 -21.48 14.57 -21.79
C ALA A 64 -21.65 14.01 -23.22
N GLY A 65 -22.69 14.48 -23.91
CA GLY A 65 -23.24 13.83 -25.09
C GLY A 65 -22.39 13.93 -26.36
N PHE A 66 -22.81 13.16 -27.38
CA PHE A 66 -22.67 13.52 -28.78
C PHE A 66 -23.67 12.71 -29.62
N GLY A 67 -24.47 13.40 -30.43
CA GLY A 67 -25.63 12.83 -31.11
C GLY A 67 -25.31 11.82 -32.23
N ARG A 68 -26.37 11.16 -32.71
CA ARG A 68 -26.44 10.62 -34.08
C ARG A 68 -27.89 10.60 -34.54
N LYS A 69 -28.10 11.24 -35.69
CA LYS A 69 -29.33 11.26 -36.47
C LYS A 69 -29.55 9.89 -37.11
N PHE A 70 -30.78 9.38 -37.07
CA PHE A 70 -31.44 8.69 -38.18
C PHE A 70 -32.95 8.93 -38.06
#